data_AF-A0A323VAZ3-F1
#
_entry.id   AF-A0A323VAZ3-F1
#
_cell.length_a   1.000
_cell.length_b   1.000
_cell.length_c   1.000
_cell.angle_alpha   90.00
_cell.angle_beta   90.00
_cell.angle_gamma   90.00
#
_symmetry.space_group_name_H-M   'P 1'
#
loop_
_entity.id
_entity.type
_entity.pdbx_description
1 polymer ?
#
loop_
_entity_poly.entity_id
_entity_poly.type
_entity_poly.pdbx_seq_one_letter_code
_entity_poly.pdbx_strand_id
1 'polypeptide(L)'
;MRTIDESAGGQTAGTHHTTTHRTTHPGRAARAGVPTLHLPRNSPENGAAGNRASVPAQASTGVADLLRGPVRSARVLLSVPAAVYLTVQTPQGPDVVGVLTSDAARLPLGCVLFRPSNGRPLVSVPSGAPARVGGGRLVVGDLTVSAAAWWDPRPKLPTARPALLPEGVRQLRAALYGEGVPHSAFVLPGLPSGPSGPLAALRGAVRRADLDAALRTATRLVGLPVFVKPSRAGSSIGIT
;
A
#
# COMPACT_ATOMS: atom_id res chain seq x y z
N MET A 1 48.89 -78.14 -4.63
CA MET A 1 48.64 -79.29 -5.51
C MET A 1 47.75 -78.80 -6.65
N ARG A 2 48.29 -78.66 -7.88
CA ARG A 2 47.70 -77.97 -9.06
C ARG A 2 47.50 -76.45 -8.80
N THR A 3 48.29 -75.50 -9.29
CA THR A 3 49.24 -75.38 -10.43
C THR A 3 48.58 -75.11 -11.80
N ILE A 4 49.05 -74.02 -12.45
CA ILE A 4 48.97 -73.61 -13.89
C ILE A 4 47.57 -73.35 -14.53
N ASP A 5 47.39 -72.45 -15.53
CA ASP A 5 48.32 -71.79 -16.47
C ASP A 5 47.84 -70.34 -16.86
N GLU A 6 48.70 -69.33 -17.08
CA GLU A 6 49.15 -68.73 -18.39
C GLU A 6 48.05 -68.00 -19.22
N SER A 7 48.28 -67.09 -20.18
CA SER A 7 49.38 -66.22 -20.69
C SER A 7 48.74 -65.21 -21.68
N ALA A 8 49.29 -64.08 -22.18
CA ALA A 8 50.49 -63.26 -21.90
C ALA A 8 50.35 -61.88 -22.64
N GLY A 9 51.25 -60.91 -22.39
CA GLY A 9 51.38 -59.65 -23.16
C GLY A 9 50.69 -58.42 -22.54
N GLY A 10 51.23 -57.19 -22.65
CA GLY A 10 52.47 -56.74 -23.31
C GLY A 10 52.79 -55.28 -22.96
N GLN A 11 54.03 -54.86 -23.22
CA GLN A 11 54.57 -53.52 -22.92
C GLN A 11 53.82 -52.39 -23.65
N THR A 12 53.73 -51.21 -23.03
CA THR A 12 54.45 -50.01 -23.51
C THR A 12 54.30 -48.82 -22.55
N ALA A 13 55.38 -48.04 -22.42
CA ALA A 13 55.34 -46.75 -21.72
C ALA A 13 54.74 -45.68 -22.66
N GLY A 14 53.75 -44.93 -22.17
CA GLY A 14 53.10 -43.85 -22.91
C GLY A 14 52.87 -42.63 -22.02
N THR A 15 53.85 -41.73 -21.98
CA THR A 15 53.78 -40.48 -21.20
C THR A 15 52.80 -39.52 -21.85
N HIS A 16 51.57 -39.44 -21.34
CA HIS A 16 50.60 -38.42 -21.73
C HIS A 16 50.21 -37.54 -20.53
N HIS A 17 50.59 -36.26 -20.62
CA HIS A 17 50.04 -35.20 -19.78
C HIS A 17 48.53 -35.10 -19.99
N THR A 18 47.74 -35.24 -18.92
CA THR A 18 46.34 -34.82 -18.90
C THR A 18 46.04 -34.08 -17.61
N THR A 19 45.89 -32.77 -17.73
CA THR A 19 45.39 -31.87 -16.68
C THR A 19 43.92 -32.20 -16.37
N THR A 20 43.60 -32.73 -15.20
CA THR A 20 42.21 -32.76 -14.69
C THR A 20 42.08 -32.62 -13.17
N HIS A 21 41.06 -31.85 -12.80
CA HIS A 21 40.29 -31.90 -11.55
C HIS A 21 41.00 -31.90 -10.19
N ARG A 22 41.19 -30.67 -9.68
CA ARG A 22 41.10 -30.37 -8.25
C ARG A 22 39.72 -30.83 -7.72
N THR A 23 39.69 -31.89 -6.94
CA THR A 23 38.47 -32.50 -6.37
C THR A 23 37.89 -31.65 -5.23
N THR A 24 36.96 -30.75 -5.57
CA THR A 24 36.12 -30.06 -4.58
C THR A 24 35.24 -31.07 -3.87
N HIS A 25 35.45 -31.23 -2.56
CA HIS A 25 34.66 -32.12 -1.72
C HIS A 25 33.18 -31.67 -1.71
N PRO A 26 32.22 -32.52 -2.13
CA PRO A 26 30.81 -32.18 -2.05
C PRO A 26 30.35 -32.18 -0.58
N GLY A 27 29.70 -31.08 -0.17
CA GLY A 27 29.23 -30.89 1.20
C GLY A 27 28.18 -31.92 1.63
N ARG A 28 28.12 -32.15 2.94
CA ARG A 28 27.32 -33.16 3.67
C ARG A 28 25.81 -33.21 3.33
N ALA A 29 25.26 -32.20 2.66
CA ALA A 29 23.84 -32.12 2.27
C ALA A 29 23.43 -33.10 1.16
N ALA A 30 24.36 -33.55 0.30
CA ALA A 30 24.04 -34.42 -0.85
C ALA A 30 23.60 -35.86 -0.48
N ARG A 31 23.69 -36.26 0.80
CA ARG A 31 23.30 -37.62 1.26
C ARG A 31 21.84 -37.76 1.72
N ALA A 32 21.04 -36.69 1.65
CA ALA A 32 19.71 -36.64 2.27
C ALA A 32 18.51 -36.80 1.29
N GLY A 33 18.74 -37.03 0.00
CA GLY A 33 17.66 -37.29 -0.98
C GLY A 33 16.69 -36.13 -1.24
N VAL A 34 16.98 -34.93 -0.74
CA VAL A 34 16.13 -33.74 -0.91
C VAL A 34 16.45 -33.08 -2.25
N PRO A 35 15.46 -32.82 -3.14
CA PRO A 35 15.72 -32.15 -4.42
C PRO A 35 16.17 -30.71 -4.21
N THR A 36 17.42 -30.42 -4.58
CA THR A 36 17.96 -29.06 -4.57
C THR A 36 17.39 -28.26 -5.73
N LEU A 37 16.48 -27.33 -5.44
CA LEU A 37 16.00 -26.35 -6.42
C LEU A 37 17.17 -25.50 -6.95
N HIS A 38 17.52 -25.73 -8.21
CA HIS A 38 18.50 -24.92 -8.93
C HIS A 38 17.88 -23.57 -9.28
N LEU A 39 18.14 -22.55 -8.45
CA LEU A 39 17.90 -21.16 -8.79
C LEU A 39 18.87 -20.74 -9.91
N PRO A 40 18.39 -20.18 -11.05
CA PRO A 40 19.26 -19.75 -12.13
C PRO A 40 20.12 -18.56 -11.70
N ARG A 41 21.44 -18.67 -11.90
CA ARG A 41 22.39 -17.57 -11.69
C ARG A 41 22.38 -16.61 -12.89
N ASN A 42 22.05 -15.35 -12.60
CA ASN A 42 22.48 -14.12 -13.26
C ASN A 42 22.66 -14.11 -14.80
N SER A 43 21.72 -13.47 -15.50
CA SER A 43 22.06 -12.70 -16.71
C SER A 43 22.57 -11.30 -16.31
N PRO A 44 23.45 -10.65 -17.10
CA PRO A 44 24.24 -9.51 -16.63
C PRO A 44 23.55 -8.14 -16.73
N GLU A 45 24.08 -7.21 -15.94
CA GLU A 45 24.15 -5.76 -16.18
C GLU A 45 22.86 -5.02 -16.53
N ASN A 46 22.20 -4.48 -15.50
CA ASN A 46 21.43 -3.25 -15.65
C ASN A 46 21.54 -2.34 -14.42
N GLY A 47 22.61 -1.52 -14.42
CA GLY A 47 22.78 -0.33 -13.56
C GLY A 47 22.84 -0.55 -12.05
N ALA A 48 24.02 -0.39 -11.45
CA ALA A 48 24.25 -0.51 -10.01
C ALA A 48 23.37 0.41 -9.14
N ALA A 49 22.21 -0.09 -8.72
CA ALA A 49 21.54 0.35 -7.50
C ALA A 49 22.00 -0.56 -6.38
N GLY A 50 22.93 -0.07 -5.53
CA GLY A 50 23.45 -0.84 -4.40
C GLY A 50 22.32 -1.38 -3.51
N ASN A 51 22.58 -2.50 -2.82
CA ASN A 51 21.62 -3.22 -1.97
C ASN A 51 21.24 -2.42 -0.71
N ARG A 52 20.56 -1.28 -0.91
CA ARG A 52 20.06 -0.41 0.15
C ARG A 52 18.85 -1.11 0.77
N ALA A 53 18.99 -1.48 2.05
CA ALA A 53 17.95 -2.18 2.79
C ALA A 53 16.61 -1.47 2.63
N SER A 54 15.61 -2.19 2.13
CA SER A 54 14.29 -1.62 1.87
C SER A 54 13.47 -1.60 3.16
N VAL A 55 12.81 -0.49 3.44
CA VAL A 55 11.85 -0.36 4.53
C VAL A 55 10.55 -1.08 4.14
N PRO A 56 10.08 -2.08 4.90
CA PRO A 56 8.81 -2.74 4.63
C PRO A 56 7.62 -1.83 4.95
N ALA A 57 6.56 -1.92 4.14
CA ALA A 57 5.32 -1.15 4.30
C ALA A 57 4.05 -1.98 4.04
N GLN A 58 2.91 -1.50 4.55
CA GLN A 58 1.58 -1.95 4.13
C GLN A 58 1.12 -1.17 2.89
N ALA A 59 1.09 -1.82 1.72
CA ALA A 59 0.62 -1.21 0.48
C ALA A 59 -0.90 -1.33 0.32
N SER A 60 -1.55 -0.26 -0.15
CA SER A 60 -2.95 -0.32 -0.59
C SER A 60 -3.09 -1.21 -1.82
N THR A 61 -4.13 -2.03 -1.91
CA THR A 61 -4.47 -2.74 -3.16
C THR A 61 -4.77 -1.76 -4.30
N GLY A 62 -5.15 -0.51 -4.01
CA GLY A 62 -5.33 0.55 -5.00
C GLY A 62 -4.05 0.95 -5.76
N VAL A 63 -2.86 0.62 -5.24
CA VAL A 63 -1.57 0.83 -5.93
C VAL A 63 -0.89 -0.47 -6.34
N ALA A 64 -1.64 -1.58 -6.37
CA ALA A 64 -1.11 -2.90 -6.71
C ALA A 64 -0.48 -2.93 -8.11
N ASP A 65 -1.15 -2.33 -9.11
CA ASP A 65 -0.69 -2.35 -10.50
C ASP A 65 0.47 -1.35 -10.75
N LEU A 66 0.56 -0.28 -9.95
CA LEU A 66 1.73 0.59 -9.91
C LEU A 66 2.97 -0.16 -9.40
N LEU A 67 2.83 -0.88 -8.29
CA LEU A 67 3.94 -1.54 -7.61
C LEU A 67 4.37 -2.85 -8.29
N ARG A 68 3.41 -3.68 -8.73
CA ARG A 68 3.69 -4.97 -9.38
C ARG A 68 4.11 -4.82 -10.84
N GLY A 69 3.69 -3.74 -11.50
CA GLY A 69 4.07 -3.43 -12.87
C GLY A 69 5.56 -3.07 -13.05
N PRO A 70 5.97 -2.80 -14.30
CA PRO A 70 7.35 -2.44 -14.63
C PRO A 70 7.79 -1.15 -13.93
N VAL A 71 9.10 -1.05 -13.69
CA VAL A 71 9.71 0.12 -13.04
C VAL A 71 9.60 1.34 -13.95
N ARG A 72 8.82 2.32 -13.51
CA ARG A 72 8.59 3.61 -14.18
C ARG A 72 9.38 4.72 -13.50
N SER A 73 9.68 5.77 -14.27
CA SER A 73 10.13 7.04 -13.72
C SER A 73 8.98 7.75 -13.02
N ALA A 74 9.30 8.45 -11.94
CA ALA A 74 8.38 9.23 -11.15
C ALA A 74 9.03 10.55 -10.73
N ARG A 75 8.21 11.50 -10.30
CA ARG A 75 8.65 12.80 -9.76
C ARG A 75 8.05 12.98 -8.38
N VAL A 76 8.82 13.52 -7.43
CA VAL A 76 8.28 13.96 -6.14
C VAL A 76 7.28 15.09 -6.39
N LEU A 77 6.04 14.91 -5.96
CA LEU A 77 5.01 15.95 -5.99
C LEU A 77 5.13 16.83 -4.73
N LEU A 78 5.22 16.18 -3.57
CA LEU A 78 5.28 16.82 -2.24
C LEU A 78 6.05 15.94 -1.26
N SER A 79 6.85 16.56 -0.38
CA SER A 79 7.47 15.92 0.79
C SER A 79 7.08 16.69 2.05
N VAL A 80 6.51 15.99 3.03
CA VAL A 80 6.08 16.51 4.34
C VAL A 80 6.41 15.47 5.44
N PRO A 81 6.40 15.81 6.73
CA PRO A 81 6.79 14.87 7.79
C PRO A 81 6.02 13.55 7.82
N ALA A 82 4.72 13.60 7.52
CA ALA A 82 3.85 12.41 7.52
C ALA A 82 3.78 11.67 6.16
N ALA A 83 4.30 12.25 5.06
CA ALA A 83 4.09 11.71 3.73
C ALA A 83 5.07 12.21 2.66
N VAL A 84 5.39 11.36 1.68
CA VAL A 84 5.98 11.75 0.40
C VAL A 84 5.06 11.26 -0.71
N TYR A 85 4.60 12.16 -1.56
CA TYR A 85 3.77 11.84 -2.72
C TYR A 85 4.59 11.91 -3.99
N LEU A 86 4.43 10.92 -4.87
CA LEU A 86 5.09 10.79 -6.15
C LEU A 86 4.05 10.79 -7.26
N THR A 87 4.27 11.56 -8.32
CA THR A 87 3.53 11.38 -9.58
C THR A 87 4.28 10.40 -10.48
N VAL A 88 3.55 9.43 -11.05
CA VAL A 88 4.05 8.39 -11.96
C VAL A 88 3.39 8.57 -13.30
N GLN A 89 4.16 8.60 -14.38
CA GLN A 89 3.59 8.63 -15.72
C GLN A 89 3.16 7.21 -16.11
N THR A 90 1.89 7.04 -16.50
CA THR A 90 1.31 5.77 -16.95
C THR A 90 0.68 5.93 -18.34
N PRO A 91 0.43 4.83 -19.09
CA PRO A 91 -0.26 4.90 -20.37
C PRO A 91 -1.69 5.48 -20.30
N GLN A 92 -2.31 5.50 -19.11
CA GLN A 92 -3.65 6.07 -18.88
C GLN A 92 -3.60 7.52 -18.37
N GLY A 93 -2.41 8.11 -18.22
CA GLY A 93 -2.19 9.45 -17.67
C GLY A 93 -1.32 9.45 -16.39
N PRO A 94 -1.15 10.62 -15.77
CA PRO A 94 -0.41 10.74 -14.51
C PRO A 94 -1.20 10.12 -13.35
N ASP A 95 -0.57 9.19 -12.64
CA ASP A 95 -1.08 8.59 -11.42
C ASP A 95 -0.27 9.09 -10.21
N VAL A 96 -0.76 8.88 -8.98
CA VAL A 96 -0.12 9.34 -7.75
C VAL A 96 0.01 8.20 -6.74
N VAL A 97 1.21 8.01 -6.18
CA VAL A 97 1.47 7.07 -5.08
C VAL A 97 2.15 7.78 -3.90
N GLY A 98 1.70 7.48 -2.70
CA GLY A 98 2.25 8.01 -1.45
C GLY A 98 3.07 6.98 -0.68
N VAL A 99 4.15 7.43 -0.04
CA VAL A 99 4.71 6.79 1.15
C VAL A 99 4.23 7.58 2.36
N LEU A 100 3.59 6.90 3.32
CA LEU A 100 2.87 7.51 4.45
C LEU A 100 3.43 6.98 5.78
N THR A 101 3.45 7.80 6.83
CA THR A 101 3.68 7.32 8.21
C THR A 101 2.45 6.63 8.78
N SER A 102 2.59 5.91 9.90
CA SER A 102 1.49 5.15 10.51
C SER A 102 0.36 6.01 11.08
N ASP A 103 0.67 7.26 11.41
CA ASP A 103 -0.22 8.32 11.92
C ASP A 103 -0.82 9.20 10.80
N ALA A 104 -0.40 9.02 9.54
CA ALA A 104 -1.01 9.68 8.40
C ALA A 104 -2.39 9.09 8.06
N ALA A 105 -3.24 9.90 7.43
CA ALA A 105 -4.49 9.40 6.88
C ALA A 105 -4.22 8.29 5.86
N ARG A 106 -4.79 7.09 6.06
CA ARG A 106 -4.61 5.94 5.18
C ARG A 106 -5.36 6.14 3.86
N LEU A 107 -4.70 6.72 2.88
CA LEU A 107 -5.26 6.96 1.55
C LEU A 107 -5.15 5.71 0.66
N PRO A 108 -6.10 5.47 -0.27
CA PRO A 108 -6.07 4.32 -1.19
C PRO A 108 -4.88 4.31 -2.15
N LEU A 109 -4.13 5.42 -2.20
CA LEU A 109 -2.92 5.60 -3.00
C LEU A 109 -1.60 5.35 -2.23
N GLY A 110 -1.66 4.84 -1.00
CA GLY A 110 -0.54 4.82 -0.06
C GLY A 110 0.16 3.48 0.20
N CYS A 111 1.47 3.54 0.42
CA CYS A 111 2.26 2.57 1.19
C CYS A 111 2.52 3.13 2.59
N VAL A 112 2.01 2.47 3.63
CA VAL A 112 2.09 2.92 5.03
C VAL A 112 3.29 2.27 5.73
N LEU A 113 4.21 3.08 6.22
CA LEU A 113 5.36 2.67 7.04
C LEU A 113 4.90 2.31 8.46
N PHE A 114 5.57 1.35 9.09
CA PHE A 114 5.35 0.96 10.49
C PHE A 114 6.02 1.91 11.50
N ARG A 115 5.97 3.23 11.26
CA ARG A 115 6.50 4.26 12.16
C ARG A 115 5.68 5.56 12.08
N PRO A 116 5.49 6.29 13.19
CA PRO A 116 4.85 7.60 13.17
C PRO A 116 5.79 8.67 12.58
N SER A 117 5.22 9.84 12.27
CA SER A 117 5.97 11.05 11.98
C SER A 117 6.77 11.50 13.21
N ASN A 118 8.00 11.99 12.98
CA ASN A 118 8.86 12.60 14.00
C ASN A 118 9.03 14.12 13.79
N GLY A 119 8.14 14.74 13.02
CA GLY A 119 8.20 16.16 12.65
C GLY A 119 9.22 16.51 11.55
N ARG A 120 10.07 15.56 11.12
CA ARG A 120 11.00 15.74 9.98
C ARG A 120 10.45 15.07 8.72
N PRO A 121 10.69 15.62 7.51
CA PRO A 121 10.34 14.97 6.25
C PRO A 121 10.86 13.53 6.17
N LEU A 122 10.06 12.61 5.60
CA LEU A 122 10.50 11.22 5.38
C LEU A 122 11.74 11.13 4.48
N VAL A 123 11.87 12.08 3.56
CA VAL A 123 13.01 12.26 2.64
C VAL A 123 13.23 13.74 2.39
N SER A 124 14.45 14.22 2.56
CA SER A 124 14.85 15.61 2.30
C SER A 124 15.15 15.85 0.81
N VAL A 125 14.12 15.74 -0.04
CA VAL A 125 14.19 16.03 -1.48
C VAL A 125 13.15 17.08 -1.89
N PRO A 126 13.46 17.98 -2.83
CA PRO A 126 12.52 18.98 -3.32
C PRO A 126 11.42 18.36 -4.19
N SER A 127 10.34 19.13 -4.41
CA SER A 127 9.37 18.80 -5.46
C SER A 127 10.06 18.79 -6.84
N GLY A 128 9.59 17.93 -7.74
CA GLY A 128 10.23 17.66 -9.03
C GLY A 128 11.45 16.73 -8.97
N ALA A 129 11.94 16.34 -7.78
CA ALA A 129 13.05 15.40 -7.65
C ALA A 129 12.72 14.03 -8.28
N PRO A 130 13.71 13.33 -8.86
CA PRO A 130 13.49 12.03 -9.50
C PRO A 130 13.19 10.93 -8.48
N ALA A 131 12.25 10.05 -8.85
CA ALA A 131 11.88 8.86 -8.10
C ALA A 131 11.62 7.68 -9.06
N ARG A 132 11.45 6.47 -8.53
CA ARG A 132 11.11 5.25 -9.31
C ARG A 132 10.01 4.46 -8.61
N VAL A 133 9.10 3.87 -9.39
CA VAL A 133 7.94 3.10 -8.91
C VAL A 133 7.77 1.83 -9.73
N GLY A 134 7.67 0.67 -9.09
CA GLY A 134 7.45 -0.63 -9.74
C GLY A 134 8.43 -1.70 -9.28
N GLY A 135 8.28 -2.93 -9.78
CA GLY A 135 9.12 -4.07 -9.36
C GLY A 135 9.03 -4.36 -7.85
N GLY A 136 7.84 -4.19 -7.26
CA GLY A 136 7.54 -4.39 -5.84
C GLY A 136 7.94 -3.26 -4.90
N ARG A 137 8.51 -2.16 -5.40
CA ARG A 137 9.10 -1.09 -4.58
C ARG A 137 8.91 0.33 -5.10
N LEU A 138 9.15 1.27 -4.18
CA LEU A 138 9.25 2.72 -4.39
C LEU A 138 10.67 3.15 -4.03
N VAL A 139 11.27 4.05 -4.82
CA VAL A 139 12.60 4.62 -4.53
C VAL A 139 12.53 6.14 -4.70
N VAL A 140 12.90 6.89 -3.66
CA VAL A 140 12.93 8.35 -3.66
C VAL A 140 14.06 8.83 -2.73
N GLY A 141 15.03 9.56 -3.29
CA GLY A 141 16.23 9.96 -2.54
C GLY A 141 16.99 8.77 -1.94
N ASP A 142 17.12 8.76 -0.62
CA ASP A 142 17.72 7.68 0.16
C ASP A 142 16.72 6.59 0.63
N LEU A 143 15.43 6.81 0.44
CA LEU A 143 14.37 5.92 0.91
C LEU A 143 13.93 4.93 -0.18
N THR A 144 14.11 3.64 0.12
CA THR A 144 13.58 2.52 -0.66
C THR A 144 12.50 1.80 0.16
N VAL A 145 11.26 1.78 -0.33
CA VAL A 145 10.11 1.14 0.35
C VAL A 145 9.61 -0.06 -0.44
N SER A 146 9.32 -1.17 0.23
CA SER A 146 8.79 -2.39 -0.39
C SER A 146 7.42 -2.76 0.19
N ALA A 147 6.54 -3.30 -0.66
CA ALA A 147 5.25 -3.82 -0.22
C ALA A 147 5.43 -5.17 0.49
N ALA A 148 5.44 -5.15 1.82
CA ALA A 148 5.59 -6.35 2.66
C ALA A 148 4.24 -6.96 3.04
N ALA A 149 3.18 -6.15 3.09
CA ALA A 149 1.81 -6.58 3.32
C ALA A 149 0.84 -5.72 2.51
N TRP A 150 -0.40 -6.18 2.35
CA TRP A 150 -1.43 -5.51 1.56
C TRP A 150 -2.68 -5.21 2.40
N TRP A 151 -3.34 -4.09 2.15
CA TRP A 151 -4.63 -3.74 2.73
C TRP A 151 -5.61 -3.27 1.64
N ASP A 152 -6.89 -3.64 1.77
CA ASP A 152 -7.95 -3.18 0.87
C ASP A 152 -8.56 -1.88 1.41
N PRO A 153 -8.49 -0.75 0.67
CA PRO A 153 -9.10 0.50 1.10
C PRO A 153 -10.62 0.51 0.94
N ARG A 154 -11.22 -0.49 0.28
CA ARG A 154 -12.67 -0.56 0.11
C ARG A 154 -13.30 -1.03 1.43
N PRO A 155 -14.11 -0.20 2.11
CA PRO A 155 -14.78 -0.63 3.32
C PRO A 155 -15.74 -1.77 2.99
N LYS A 156 -15.60 -2.91 3.68
CA LYS A 156 -16.55 -4.02 3.57
C LYS A 156 -17.85 -3.62 4.27
N LEU A 157 -18.74 -2.96 3.51
CA LEU A 157 -20.09 -2.67 3.97
C LEU A 157 -20.79 -4.01 4.24
N PRO A 158 -21.42 -4.21 5.41
CA PRO A 158 -22.19 -5.41 5.68
C PRO A 158 -23.37 -5.46 4.70
N THR A 159 -23.66 -6.65 4.15
CA THR A 159 -24.84 -6.86 3.32
C THR A 159 -26.08 -6.41 4.08
N ALA A 160 -26.90 -5.55 3.47
CA ALA A 160 -28.12 -5.05 4.09
C ALA A 160 -29.01 -6.23 4.50
N ARG A 161 -29.32 -6.34 5.80
CA ARG A 161 -30.26 -7.32 6.36
C ARG A 161 -31.57 -6.59 6.68
N PRO A 162 -32.63 -6.69 5.87
CA PRO A 162 -33.85 -5.92 6.08
C PRO A 162 -34.47 -6.12 7.48
N ALA A 163 -34.37 -7.33 8.03
CA ALA A 163 -34.82 -7.64 9.40
C ALA A 163 -34.11 -6.84 10.51
N LEU A 164 -32.91 -6.30 10.25
CA LEU A 164 -32.17 -5.45 11.21
C LEU A 164 -32.45 -3.95 11.01
N LEU A 165 -33.22 -3.54 9.99
CA LEU A 165 -33.54 -2.13 9.76
C LEU A 165 -34.20 -1.44 10.96
N PRO A 166 -35.17 -2.04 11.69
CA PRO A 166 -35.78 -1.39 12.84
C PRO A 166 -34.76 -1.09 13.96
N GLU A 167 -33.82 -2.01 14.20
CA GLU A 167 -32.75 -1.83 15.18
C GLU A 167 -31.70 -0.82 14.70
N GLY A 168 -31.28 -0.88 13.44
CA GLY A 168 -30.40 0.13 12.85
C GLY A 168 -30.99 1.54 12.88
N VAL A 169 -32.30 1.68 12.68
CA VAL A 169 -33.03 2.96 12.82
C VAL A 169 -33.10 3.41 14.28
N ARG A 170 -33.27 2.50 15.25
CA ARG A 170 -33.17 2.83 16.69
C ARG A 170 -31.77 3.31 17.06
N GLN A 171 -30.72 2.58 16.67
CA GLN A 171 -29.32 2.95 16.94
C GLN A 171 -28.96 4.28 16.27
N LEU A 172 -29.38 4.50 15.02
CA LEU A 172 -29.18 5.77 14.33
C LEU A 172 -29.93 6.93 15.00
N ARG A 173 -31.15 6.69 15.50
CA ARG A 173 -31.92 7.67 16.30
C ARG A 173 -31.17 8.01 17.59
N ALA A 174 -30.77 7.01 18.37
CA ALA A 174 -29.99 7.21 19.60
C ALA A 174 -28.69 7.98 19.33
N ALA A 175 -27.97 7.67 18.25
CA ALA A 175 -26.75 8.39 17.86
C ALA A 175 -27.02 9.84 17.40
N LEU A 176 -28.07 10.10 16.62
CA LEU A 176 -28.34 11.43 16.04
C LEU A 176 -28.97 12.44 17.01
N TYR A 177 -29.65 11.95 18.05
CA TYR A 177 -30.38 12.78 19.03
C TYR A 177 -29.85 12.65 20.47
N GLY A 178 -29.16 11.56 20.80
CA GLY A 178 -28.73 11.24 22.17
C GLY A 178 -29.88 10.78 23.07
N GLU A 179 -29.59 9.86 23.99
CA GLU A 179 -30.45 9.64 25.15
C GLU A 179 -30.30 10.85 26.09
N GLY A 180 -31.27 11.76 26.08
CA GLY A 180 -31.34 12.90 27.01
C GLY A 180 -30.46 14.13 26.73
N VAL A 181 -29.74 14.19 25.59
CA VAL A 181 -28.88 15.33 25.24
C VAL A 181 -29.64 16.34 24.35
N PRO A 182 -29.55 17.66 24.57
CA PRO A 182 -30.22 18.63 23.71
C PRO A 182 -29.73 18.56 22.25
N HIS A 183 -30.71 18.49 21.33
CA HIS A 183 -30.59 18.24 19.89
C HIS A 183 -29.55 19.07 19.10
N SER A 184 -29.10 20.20 19.64
CA SER A 184 -28.08 21.09 19.07
C SER A 184 -26.64 20.63 19.35
N ALA A 185 -26.41 19.78 20.35
CA ALA A 185 -25.07 19.43 20.84
C ALA A 185 -24.34 18.35 20.03
N PHE A 186 -25.04 17.52 19.25
CA PHE A 186 -24.38 16.53 18.39
C PHE A 186 -23.76 17.22 17.17
N VAL A 187 -22.46 17.47 17.29
CA VAL A 187 -21.55 17.98 16.26
C VAL A 187 -20.67 16.82 15.79
N LEU A 188 -20.72 16.50 14.51
CA LEU A 188 -19.75 15.60 13.89
C LEU A 188 -18.58 16.44 13.35
N PRO A 189 -17.33 16.28 13.85
CA PRO A 189 -16.21 17.08 13.37
C PRO A 189 -16.04 16.97 11.84
N GLY A 190 -15.92 18.11 11.16
CA GLY A 190 -15.77 18.17 9.70
C GLY A 190 -17.08 18.19 8.90
N LEU A 191 -18.25 18.15 9.53
CA LEU A 191 -19.56 18.27 8.85
C LEU A 191 -20.29 19.56 9.28
N PRO A 192 -20.88 20.35 8.35
CA PRO A 192 -21.57 21.59 8.71
C PRO A 192 -22.79 21.36 9.61
N SER A 193 -22.69 21.83 10.85
CA SER A 193 -23.78 21.91 11.82
C SER A 193 -24.67 23.12 11.52
N GLY A 194 -25.94 22.87 11.20
CA GLY A 194 -26.94 23.92 10.98
C GLY A 194 -28.30 23.35 10.56
N PRO A 195 -29.40 24.12 10.68
CA PRO A 195 -30.76 23.63 10.45
C PRO A 195 -31.05 23.22 8.99
N SER A 196 -30.26 23.70 8.03
CA SER A 196 -30.32 23.34 6.61
C SER A 196 -29.19 22.42 6.15
N GLY A 197 -28.33 21.94 7.07
CA GLY A 197 -27.18 21.10 6.73
C GLY A 197 -27.55 19.66 6.35
N PRO A 198 -26.66 18.91 5.67
CA PRO A 198 -26.87 17.50 5.34
C PRO A 198 -27.25 16.61 6.55
N LEU A 199 -26.71 16.93 7.73
CA LEU A 199 -27.04 16.27 9.00
C LEU A 199 -28.48 16.56 9.46
N ALA A 200 -28.98 17.79 9.24
CA ALA A 200 -30.36 18.15 9.54
C ALA A 200 -31.35 17.52 8.55
N ALA A 201 -30.96 17.37 7.27
CA ALA A 201 -31.76 16.63 6.29
C ALA A 201 -31.91 15.15 6.68
N LEU A 202 -30.82 14.49 7.09
CA LEU A 202 -30.86 13.11 7.62
C LEU A 202 -31.74 13.01 8.88
N ARG A 203 -31.56 13.91 9.85
CA ARG A 203 -32.44 13.99 11.04
C ARG A 203 -33.91 14.23 10.67
N GLY A 204 -34.20 15.00 9.64
CA GLY A 204 -35.56 15.21 9.14
C GLY A 204 -36.19 13.93 8.60
N ALA A 205 -35.43 13.15 7.81
CA ALA A 205 -35.87 11.87 7.27
C ALA A 205 -36.09 10.82 8.37
N VAL A 206 -35.13 10.66 9.29
CA VAL A 206 -35.23 9.72 10.43
C VAL A 206 -36.41 10.08 11.35
N ARG A 207 -36.67 11.37 11.60
CA ARG A 207 -37.84 11.82 12.38
C ARG A 207 -39.18 11.44 11.73
N ARG A 208 -39.27 11.50 10.39
CA ARG A 208 -40.46 11.13 9.62
C ARG A 208 -40.58 9.61 9.34
N ALA A 209 -39.63 8.80 9.79
CA ALA A 209 -39.49 7.38 9.42
C ALA A 209 -39.39 7.14 7.89
N ASP A 210 -38.91 8.13 7.14
CA ASP A 210 -38.71 8.08 5.69
C ASP A 210 -37.36 7.41 5.39
N LEU A 211 -37.39 6.07 5.25
CA LEU A 211 -36.20 5.24 5.05
C LEU A 211 -35.45 5.62 3.76
N ASP A 212 -36.17 5.89 2.69
CA ASP A 212 -35.62 6.21 1.39
C ASP A 212 -34.89 7.57 1.38
N ALA A 213 -35.48 8.60 1.99
CA ALA A 213 -34.77 9.88 2.18
C ALA A 213 -33.61 9.75 3.16
N ALA A 214 -33.72 8.92 4.19
CA ALA A 214 -32.63 8.67 5.14
C ALA A 214 -31.45 7.98 4.46
N LEU A 215 -31.68 6.94 3.65
CA LEU A 215 -30.63 6.27 2.87
C LEU A 215 -30.01 7.20 1.83
N ARG A 216 -30.81 7.94 1.05
CA ARG A 216 -30.29 8.91 0.07
C ARG A 216 -29.43 10.01 0.72
N THR A 217 -29.78 10.48 1.91
CA THR A 217 -28.97 11.48 2.64
C THR A 217 -27.74 10.87 3.31
N ALA A 218 -27.84 9.67 3.89
CA ALA A 218 -26.71 8.94 4.46
C ALA A 218 -25.65 8.57 3.41
N THR A 219 -26.04 8.06 2.24
CA THR A 219 -25.09 7.75 1.16
C THR A 219 -24.37 9.01 0.65
N ARG A 220 -25.07 10.15 0.57
CA ARG A 220 -24.44 11.45 0.26
C ARG A 220 -23.44 11.89 1.32
N LEU A 221 -23.70 11.62 2.61
CA LEU A 221 -22.77 11.90 3.71
C LEU A 221 -21.53 11.00 3.66
N VAL A 222 -21.68 9.70 3.39
CA VAL A 222 -20.55 8.76 3.26
C VAL A 222 -19.66 9.10 2.05
N GLY A 223 -20.22 9.71 1.00
CA GLY A 223 -19.49 10.21 -0.15
C GLY A 223 -18.80 11.58 0.04
N LEU A 224 -18.97 12.26 1.18
CA LEU A 224 -18.26 13.52 1.45
C LEU A 224 -16.83 13.24 1.96
N PRO A 225 -15.79 13.84 1.36
CA PRO A 225 -14.45 13.77 1.93
C PRO A 225 -14.41 14.49 3.28
N VAL A 226 -13.67 13.93 4.25
CA VAL A 226 -13.64 14.35 5.67
C VAL A 226 -13.05 15.76 5.93
N PHE A 227 -12.85 16.55 4.87
CA PHE A 227 -12.21 17.87 4.90
C PHE A 227 -13.02 18.98 4.20
N VAL A 228 -14.32 18.82 3.97
CA VAL A 228 -15.17 19.93 3.49
C VAL A 228 -15.55 20.86 4.63
N LYS A 229 -14.76 21.93 4.85
CA LYS A 229 -15.22 23.13 5.58
C LYS A 229 -15.96 24.07 4.61
N PRO A 230 -17.30 24.24 4.68
CA PRO A 230 -17.98 25.31 3.99
C PRO A 230 -17.93 26.60 4.82
N SER A 231 -16.88 27.41 4.64
CA SER A 231 -16.95 28.83 5.03
C SER A 231 -17.79 29.58 4.00
N ARG A 232 -19.09 29.76 4.25
CA ARG A 232 -19.95 30.57 3.38
C ARG A 232 -19.66 32.06 3.61
N ALA A 233 -19.47 32.79 2.51
CA ALA A 233 -19.23 34.23 2.51
C ALA A 233 -20.42 35.04 3.04
N GLY A 234 -20.14 36.23 3.57
CA GLY A 234 -21.15 37.16 4.06
C GLY A 234 -20.55 38.40 4.72
N SER A 235 -19.90 39.28 3.95
CA SER A 235 -19.81 40.70 4.32
C SER A 235 -19.95 41.58 3.09
N SER A 236 -20.83 42.55 3.21
CA SER A 236 -21.09 43.59 2.21
C SER A 236 -19.84 44.43 1.97
N ILE A 237 -19.53 44.71 0.70
CA ILE A 237 -18.71 45.88 0.34
C ILE A 237 -19.69 47.02 0.10
N GLY A 238 -19.81 47.92 1.07
CA GLY A 238 -20.42 49.22 0.85
C GLY A 238 -19.42 50.14 0.16
N ILE A 239 -19.79 50.69 -0.99
CA ILE A 239 -19.08 51.81 -1.63
C ILE A 239 -19.97 53.04 -1.51
N THR A 240 -19.55 53.97 -0.66
CA THR A 240 -19.61 55.45 -0.73
C THR A 240 -19.59 55.99 0.69
#